data_AF-A0A2I7SK63-F1
#
_entry.id   AF-A0A2I7SK63-F1
#
_cell.length_a   1.000
_cell.length_b   1.000
_cell.length_c   1.000
_cell.angle_alpha   90.00
_cell.angle_beta   90.00
_cell.angle_gamma   90.00
#
_symmetry.space_group_name_H-M   'P 1'
#
loop_
_entity.id
_entity.type
_entity.pdbx_description
1 polymer ?
#
loop_
_entity_poly.entity_id
_entity_poly.type
_entity_poly.pdbx_seq_one_letter_code
_entity_poly.pdbx_strand_id
1 'polypeptide(L)'
;MIKKFLNAILGDTNNNSKESFSMYEIEFAHPNLKTLSQNLNLENYSRLNRLISDYGCKWDLTVEDLSYSITQEKFEELKLEDYDDFENVTINFNIYKSKELIVIIDNEVFNSYLESIPLQRFLEIINTFDSSFIIENEQDNFEIKIEKGDNINISNQTNFKNSILYPYNPDTFYFNNINKQTKSILDDYFLKLSQVFCFAYLFNFLEIKGDSIDFSITGKSLSKILCF
;
A
#
# COMPACT_ATOMS: atom_id res chain seq x y z
N MET A 1 9.06 10.25 -6.18
CA MET A 1 10.46 10.29 -6.66
C MET A 1 10.94 8.92 -7.11
N ILE A 2 10.61 7.86 -6.36
CA ILE A 2 11.01 6.48 -6.62
C ILE A 2 10.66 6.03 -8.05
N LYS A 3 9.38 6.10 -8.46
CA LYS A 3 8.92 5.69 -9.81
C LYS A 3 9.70 6.34 -10.95
N LYS A 4 9.94 7.66 -10.86
CA LYS A 4 10.74 8.39 -11.87
C LYS A 4 12.19 7.91 -11.93
N PHE A 5 12.78 7.60 -10.78
CA PHE A 5 14.14 7.08 -10.70
C PHE A 5 14.23 5.66 -11.25
N LEU A 6 13.22 4.82 -10.96
CA LEU A 6 13.11 3.48 -11.54
C LEU A 6 13.03 3.54 -13.06
N ASN A 7 12.15 4.36 -13.65
CA ASN A 7 12.07 4.51 -15.11
C ASN A 7 13.39 4.98 -15.72
N ALA A 8 14.19 5.78 -15.01
CA ALA A 8 15.49 6.24 -15.50
C ALA A 8 16.54 5.11 -15.53
N ILE A 9 16.50 4.17 -14.58
CA ILE A 9 17.43 3.04 -14.53
C ILE A 9 16.96 1.90 -15.45
N LEU A 10 15.68 1.58 -15.38
CA LEU A 10 15.07 0.40 -15.98
C LEU A 10 14.54 0.65 -17.39
N GLY A 11 14.56 1.89 -17.88
CA GLY A 11 13.95 2.29 -19.15
C GLY A 11 12.45 2.59 -19.01
N ASP A 12 11.88 3.28 -20.00
CA ASP A 12 10.44 3.56 -20.04
C ASP A 12 9.72 2.27 -20.44
N THR A 13 9.31 1.52 -19.43
CA THR A 13 8.83 0.17 -19.57
C THR A 13 7.31 0.17 -19.56
N ASN A 14 6.68 -0.51 -20.54
CA ASN A 14 5.23 -0.72 -20.56
C ASN A 14 4.87 -1.65 -19.39
N ASN A 15 4.69 -1.08 -18.20
CA ASN A 15 4.77 -1.83 -16.94
C ASN A 15 3.47 -2.47 -16.52
N ASN A 16 3.51 -3.80 -16.32
CA ASN A 16 2.59 -4.48 -15.42
C ASN A 16 3.07 -4.19 -13.99
N SER A 17 2.50 -3.15 -13.37
CA SER A 17 2.80 -2.81 -11.99
C SER A 17 1.65 -3.19 -11.07
N LYS A 18 1.99 -3.61 -9.86
CA LYS A 18 1.04 -3.90 -8.78
C LYS A 18 1.49 -3.17 -7.53
N GLU A 19 0.55 -2.63 -6.78
CA GLU A 19 0.84 -1.98 -5.52
C GLU A 19 -0.16 -2.38 -4.45
N SER A 20 0.35 -2.58 -3.24
CA SER A 20 -0.41 -2.88 -2.04
C SER A 20 0.18 -2.15 -0.84
N PHE A 21 -0.37 -2.37 0.35
CA PHE A 21 0.23 -1.85 1.58
C PHE A 21 1.59 -2.47 1.92
N SER A 22 1.87 -3.69 1.47
CA SER A 22 3.11 -4.40 1.83
C SER A 22 4.20 -4.32 0.76
N MET A 23 3.81 -4.11 -0.50
CA MET A 23 4.72 -4.26 -1.63
C MET A 23 4.31 -3.43 -2.83
N TYR A 24 5.30 -2.97 -3.58
CA TYR A 24 5.17 -2.49 -4.95
C TYR A 24 6.01 -3.40 -5.87
N GLU A 25 5.42 -3.88 -6.95
CA GLU A 25 6.01 -4.85 -7.89
C GLU A 25 5.91 -4.26 -9.29
N ILE A 26 7.01 -4.32 -10.04
CA ILE A 26 7.06 -4.01 -11.46
C ILE A 26 7.60 -5.24 -12.19
N GLU A 27 6.81 -5.76 -13.11
CA GLU A 27 7.24 -6.76 -14.09
C GLU A 27 7.29 -6.11 -15.47
N PHE A 28 8.41 -6.25 -16.18
CA PHE A 28 8.55 -5.73 -17.54
C PHE A 28 9.55 -6.51 -18.38
N ALA A 29 9.32 -6.49 -19.69
CA ALA A 29 10.28 -6.98 -20.68
C ALA A 29 11.23 -5.84 -21.08
N HIS A 30 12.53 -6.05 -20.90
CA HIS A 30 13.54 -5.06 -21.31
C HIS A 30 14.02 -5.33 -22.75
N PRO A 31 13.92 -4.36 -23.67
CA PRO A 31 14.22 -4.58 -25.09
C PRO A 31 15.72 -4.66 -25.39
N ASN A 32 16.58 -4.18 -24.48
CA ASN A 32 18.03 -4.18 -24.69
C ASN A 32 18.79 -4.42 -23.38
N LEU A 33 19.11 -5.67 -23.08
CA LEU A 33 19.75 -6.04 -21.82
C LEU A 33 21.13 -5.36 -21.61
N LYS A 34 21.83 -5.03 -22.70
CA LYS A 34 23.10 -4.31 -22.63
C LYS A 34 22.93 -2.91 -22.04
N THR A 35 21.87 -2.19 -22.42
CA THR A 35 21.54 -0.89 -21.83
C THR A 35 21.20 -1.02 -20.35
N LEU A 36 20.43 -2.06 -19.98
CA LEU A 36 20.13 -2.33 -18.57
C LEU A 36 21.40 -2.59 -17.77
N SER A 37 22.29 -3.47 -18.25
CA SER A 37 23.57 -3.80 -17.58
C SER A 37 24.42 -2.52 -17.36
N GLN A 38 24.48 -1.63 -18.35
CA GLN A 38 25.17 -0.34 -18.21
C GLN A 38 24.54 0.58 -17.16
N ASN A 39 23.20 0.56 -17.05
CA ASN A 39 22.47 1.37 -16.07
C ASN A 39 22.46 0.76 -14.67
N LEU A 40 22.48 -0.56 -14.51
CA LEU A 40 22.59 -1.28 -13.24
C LEU A 40 24.03 -1.36 -12.74
N ASN A 41 24.74 -0.25 -12.78
CA ASN A 41 26.09 -0.11 -12.24
C ASN A 41 26.09 0.23 -10.73
N LEU A 42 27.26 0.15 -10.10
CA LEU A 42 27.41 0.39 -8.65
C LEU A 42 26.95 1.79 -8.21
N GLU A 43 27.11 2.81 -9.04
CA GLU A 43 26.66 4.18 -8.72
C GLU A 43 25.14 4.23 -8.64
N ASN A 44 24.45 3.77 -9.67
CA ASN A 44 22.99 3.74 -9.72
C ASN A 44 22.41 2.79 -8.68
N TYR A 45 23.04 1.64 -8.44
CA TYR A 45 22.72 0.76 -7.32
C TYR A 45 22.79 1.51 -5.99
N SER A 46 23.90 2.20 -5.71
CA SER A 46 24.08 2.91 -4.43
C SER A 46 23.06 4.04 -4.26
N ARG A 47 22.72 4.74 -5.35
CA ARG A 47 21.70 5.79 -5.35
C ARG A 47 20.30 5.23 -5.12
N LEU A 48 19.95 4.13 -5.80
CA LEU A 48 18.70 3.40 -5.61
C LEU A 48 18.58 2.94 -4.16
N ASN A 49 19.66 2.35 -3.65
CA ASN A 49 19.68 1.78 -2.32
C ASN A 49 19.49 2.85 -1.25
N ARG A 50 20.17 4.00 -1.38
CA ARG A 50 19.97 5.15 -0.49
C ARG A 50 18.54 5.66 -0.57
N LEU A 51 18.04 5.91 -1.78
CA LEU A 51 16.68 6.42 -1.99
C LEU A 51 15.63 5.53 -1.33
N ILE A 52 15.66 4.22 -1.55
CA ILE A 52 14.67 3.28 -0.98
C ILE A 52 14.88 3.11 0.54
N SER A 53 16.13 3.12 1.02
CA SER A 53 16.42 2.99 2.45
C SER A 53 16.01 4.22 3.27
N ASP A 54 16.06 5.42 2.68
CA ASP A 54 15.58 6.66 3.33
C ASP A 54 14.08 6.56 3.69
N TYR A 55 13.34 5.73 2.94
CA TYR A 55 11.93 5.38 3.17
C TYR A 55 11.70 4.16 4.07
N GLY A 56 12.76 3.59 4.66
CA GLY A 56 12.66 2.37 5.48
C GLY A 56 12.22 1.13 4.71
N CYS A 57 12.24 1.17 3.37
CA CYS A 57 11.85 0.08 2.50
C CYS A 57 13.02 -0.88 2.22
N LYS A 58 12.67 -2.10 1.78
CA LYS A 58 13.63 -3.05 1.20
C LYS A 58 13.33 -3.30 -0.27
N TRP A 59 14.30 -3.77 -1.03
CA TRP A 59 14.08 -4.07 -2.44
C TRP A 59 14.97 -5.19 -2.98
N ASP A 60 14.49 -5.81 -4.05
CA ASP A 60 15.22 -6.74 -4.90
C ASP A 60 14.86 -6.51 -6.38
N LEU A 61 15.80 -6.91 -7.23
CA LEU A 61 15.62 -6.98 -8.68
C LEU A 61 16.05 -8.38 -9.12
N THR A 62 15.21 -9.04 -9.90
CA THR A 62 15.53 -10.32 -10.53
C THR A 62 15.39 -10.22 -12.04
N VAL A 63 16.27 -10.93 -12.75
CA VAL A 63 16.25 -11.08 -14.20
C VAL A 63 16.09 -12.57 -14.45
N GLU A 64 14.85 -12.98 -14.74
CA GLU A 64 14.44 -14.38 -14.66
C GLU A 64 15.25 -15.27 -15.62
N ASP A 65 15.39 -14.83 -16.86
CA ASP A 65 16.03 -15.61 -17.92
C ASP A 65 17.53 -15.87 -17.67
N LEU A 66 18.16 -15.08 -16.79
CA LEU A 66 19.59 -15.16 -16.49
C LEU A 66 19.90 -15.69 -15.09
N SER A 67 18.87 -16.08 -14.32
CA SER A 67 19.04 -16.44 -12.91
C SER A 67 19.84 -15.38 -12.11
N TYR A 68 19.74 -14.12 -12.55
CA TYR A 68 20.44 -13.01 -11.94
C TYR A 68 19.54 -12.31 -10.94
N SER A 69 20.12 -11.91 -9.81
CA SER A 69 19.42 -11.11 -8.81
C SER A 69 20.37 -10.16 -8.10
N ILE A 70 19.85 -8.98 -7.77
CA ILE A 70 20.49 -8.02 -6.86
C ILE A 70 19.50 -7.64 -5.78
N THR A 71 20.02 -7.36 -4.60
CA THR A 71 19.20 -6.96 -3.45
C THR A 71 19.80 -5.73 -2.80
N GLN A 72 19.03 -5.10 -1.92
CA GLN A 72 19.53 -4.03 -1.04
C GLN A 72 20.83 -4.37 -0.29
N GLU A 73 21.09 -5.65 0.00
CA GLU A 73 22.25 -6.09 0.79
C GLU A 73 23.46 -6.47 -0.06
N LYS A 74 23.25 -6.81 -1.34
CA LYS A 74 24.29 -7.33 -2.22
C LYS A 74 24.17 -6.75 -3.63
N PHE A 75 25.22 -6.03 -4.03
CA PHE A 75 25.46 -5.69 -5.42
C PHE A 75 26.18 -6.85 -6.12
N GLU A 76 25.72 -7.18 -7.33
CA GLU A 76 26.36 -8.11 -8.23
C GLU A 76 26.28 -7.51 -9.63
N GLU A 77 27.40 -7.48 -10.35
CA GLU A 77 27.42 -6.93 -11.71
C GLU A 77 26.80 -7.94 -12.68
N LEU A 78 25.85 -7.46 -13.50
CA LEU A 78 25.26 -8.27 -14.56
C LEU A 78 26.29 -8.49 -15.67
N LYS A 79 26.90 -9.68 -15.68
CA LYS A 79 27.85 -10.11 -16.70
C LYS A 79 27.09 -10.68 -17.88
N LEU A 80 27.25 -10.04 -19.04
CA LEU A 80 26.73 -10.51 -20.33
C LEU A 80 27.88 -11.09 -21.14
N GLU A 81 27.66 -12.22 -21.80
CA GLU A 81 28.60 -12.79 -22.77
C GLU A 81 28.43 -12.10 -24.13
N ASP A 82 29.49 -12.06 -24.95
CA ASP A 82 29.52 -11.30 -26.22
C ASP A 82 28.53 -11.81 -27.29
N TYR A 83 27.89 -12.96 -27.08
CA TYR A 83 26.93 -13.61 -27.99
C TYR A 83 25.48 -13.60 -27.48
N ASP A 84 25.22 -12.89 -26.40
CA ASP A 84 23.93 -12.83 -25.73
C ASP A 84 22.96 -11.89 -26.47
N ASP A 85 22.28 -12.40 -27.50
CA ASP A 85 21.11 -11.76 -28.13
C ASP A 85 19.87 -11.94 -27.23
N PHE A 86 19.88 -11.29 -26.08
CA PHE A 86 18.74 -11.28 -25.17
C PHE A 86 17.84 -10.08 -25.45
N GLU A 87 16.86 -10.28 -26.33
CA GLU A 87 15.73 -9.38 -26.51
C GLU A 87 14.55 -9.82 -25.63
N ASN A 88 13.89 -8.88 -24.97
CA ASN A 88 12.67 -9.08 -24.17
C ASN A 88 12.84 -9.95 -22.92
N VAL A 89 13.95 -9.76 -22.20
CA VAL A 89 14.18 -10.43 -20.92
C VAL A 89 13.21 -9.92 -19.88
N THR A 90 12.61 -10.83 -19.12
CA THR A 90 11.69 -10.50 -18.04
C THR A 90 12.47 -10.06 -16.80
N ILE A 91 12.12 -8.87 -16.30
CA ILE A 91 12.70 -8.28 -15.11
C ILE A 91 11.59 -8.03 -14.11
N ASN A 92 11.81 -8.51 -12.88
CA ASN A 92 10.95 -8.20 -11.75
C ASN A 92 11.69 -7.29 -10.78
N PHE A 93 11.04 -6.20 -10.39
CA PHE A 93 11.54 -5.29 -9.38
C PHE A 93 10.52 -5.17 -8.26
N ASN A 94 10.94 -5.51 -7.04
CA ASN A 94 10.09 -5.49 -5.86
C ASN A 94 10.59 -4.47 -4.85
N ILE A 95 9.68 -3.64 -4.32
CA ILE A 95 9.91 -2.81 -3.14
C ILE A 95 8.99 -3.30 -2.02
N TYR A 96 9.58 -3.79 -0.94
CA TYR A 96 8.89 -4.19 0.28
C TYR A 96 8.77 -3.00 1.24
N LYS A 97 7.55 -2.74 1.69
CA LYS A 97 7.20 -1.62 2.56
C LYS A 97 7.35 -2.01 4.02
N SER A 98 7.74 -1.05 4.86
CA SER A 98 7.80 -1.24 6.31
C SER A 98 6.38 -1.31 6.89
N LYS A 99 6.22 -1.96 8.04
CA LYS A 99 4.94 -1.93 8.77
C LYS A 99 4.69 -0.63 9.54
N GLU A 100 5.76 0.11 9.82
CA GLU A 100 5.69 1.40 10.51
C GLU A 100 5.50 2.56 9.54
N LEU A 101 6.00 2.43 8.31
CA LEU A 101 5.94 3.43 7.24
C LEU A 101 5.55 2.77 5.91
N ILE A 102 4.35 3.12 5.43
CA ILE A 102 3.78 2.66 4.18
C ILE A 102 3.91 3.77 3.14
N VAL A 103 4.87 3.63 2.25
CA VAL A 103 5.07 4.59 1.14
C VAL A 103 4.24 4.17 -0.05
N ILE A 104 3.44 5.08 -0.59
CA ILE A 104 2.72 4.91 -1.85
C ILE A 104 3.61 5.42 -2.99
N ILE A 105 4.02 4.51 -3.88
CA ILE A 105 4.97 4.76 -4.97
C ILE A 105 4.23 5.18 -6.25
N ASP A 106 3.10 4.55 -6.52
CA ASP A 106 2.26 4.77 -7.70
C ASP A 106 0.77 4.88 -7.30
N ASN A 107 0.30 6.13 -7.20
CA ASN A 107 -1.03 6.43 -6.67
C ASN A 107 -2.16 5.77 -7.48
N GLU A 108 -2.06 5.73 -8.81
CA GLU A 108 -3.09 5.16 -9.68
C GLU A 108 -3.23 3.63 -9.46
N VAL A 109 -2.09 2.93 -9.37
CA VAL A 109 -2.05 1.49 -9.14
C VAL A 109 -2.52 1.15 -7.73
N PHE A 110 -2.09 1.93 -6.73
CA PHE A 110 -2.53 1.75 -5.35
C PHE A 110 -4.03 1.99 -5.17
N ASN A 111 -4.57 3.03 -5.82
CA ASN A 111 -6.00 3.31 -5.81
C ASN A 111 -6.81 2.18 -6.45
N SER A 112 -6.34 1.64 -7.58
CA SER A 112 -6.96 0.47 -8.22
C SER A 112 -6.97 -0.75 -7.29
N TYR A 113 -5.90 -0.94 -6.52
CA TYR A 113 -5.84 -1.97 -5.49
C TYR A 113 -6.85 -1.74 -4.36
N LEU A 114 -6.97 -0.51 -3.85
CA LEU A 114 -7.96 -0.17 -2.82
C LEU A 114 -9.40 -0.47 -3.27
N GLU A 115 -9.75 -0.08 -4.50
CA GLU A 115 -11.07 -0.34 -5.07
C GLU A 115 -11.34 -1.84 -5.31
N SER A 116 -10.30 -2.65 -5.42
CA SER A 116 -10.42 -4.09 -5.65
C SER A 116 -10.66 -4.91 -4.38
N ILE A 117 -10.41 -4.34 -3.19
CA ILE A 117 -10.49 -5.07 -1.92
C ILE A 117 -11.76 -4.69 -1.14
N PRO A 118 -12.46 -5.67 -0.55
CA PRO A 118 -13.59 -5.36 0.31
C PRO A 118 -13.18 -4.59 1.57
N LEU A 119 -14.10 -3.82 2.15
CA LEU A 119 -13.92 -3.09 3.41
C LEU A 119 -13.34 -4.00 4.52
N GLN A 120 -13.94 -5.19 4.69
CA GLN A 120 -13.46 -6.13 5.70
C GLN A 120 -11.98 -6.48 5.48
N ARG A 121 -11.57 -6.70 4.22
CA ARG A 121 -10.19 -7.02 3.89
C ARG A 121 -9.26 -5.84 4.15
N PHE A 122 -9.69 -4.62 3.84
CA PHE A 122 -8.98 -3.40 4.17
C PHE A 122 -8.73 -3.27 5.68
N LEU A 123 -9.78 -3.45 6.50
CA LEU A 123 -9.67 -3.42 7.96
C LEU A 123 -8.75 -4.51 8.50
N GLU A 124 -8.83 -5.73 7.95
CA GLU A 124 -7.91 -6.83 8.30
C GLU A 124 -6.45 -6.44 8.01
N ILE A 125 -6.16 -5.88 6.84
CA ILE A 125 -4.81 -5.44 6.46
C ILE A 125 -4.30 -4.36 7.41
N ILE A 126 -5.10 -3.30 7.65
CA ILE A 126 -4.76 -2.24 8.59
C ILE A 126 -4.46 -2.80 9.99
N ASN A 127 -5.21 -3.84 10.40
CA ASN A 127 -5.01 -4.46 11.69
C ASN A 127 -3.70 -5.26 11.81
N THR A 128 -3.02 -5.58 10.70
CA THR A 128 -1.72 -6.25 10.72
C THR A 128 -0.51 -5.36 10.99
N PHE A 129 -0.69 -4.03 10.91
CA PHE A 129 0.36 -3.05 11.22
C PHE A 129 0.53 -2.84 12.71
N ASP A 130 1.60 -2.14 13.09
CA ASP A 130 1.91 -1.84 14.48
C ASP A 130 0.86 -0.92 15.14
N SER A 131 1.01 -0.68 16.45
CA SER A 131 0.09 0.18 17.22
C SER A 131 0.01 1.60 16.67
N SER A 132 1.05 2.05 15.96
CA SER A 132 1.04 3.28 15.19
C SER A 132 1.81 3.08 13.90
N PHE A 133 1.28 3.58 12.79
CA PHE A 133 1.96 3.55 11.50
C PHE A 133 1.62 4.80 10.68
N ILE A 134 2.47 5.10 9.71
CA ILE A 134 2.34 6.25 8.83
C ILE A 134 2.10 5.75 7.40
N ILE A 135 1.16 6.38 6.70
CA ILE A 135 1.02 6.25 5.25
C ILE A 135 1.42 7.58 4.63
N GLU A 136 2.35 7.54 3.68
CA GLU A 136 2.77 8.72 2.96
C GLU A 136 2.73 8.49 1.45
N ASN A 137 2.48 9.55 0.70
CA ASN A 137 2.55 9.56 -0.75
C ASN A 137 3.48 10.69 -1.19
N GLU A 138 4.56 10.33 -1.87
CA GLU A 138 5.55 11.29 -2.33
C GLU A 138 5.01 12.26 -3.40
N GLN A 139 4.04 11.81 -4.21
CA GLN A 139 3.52 12.61 -5.34
C GLN A 139 2.55 13.68 -4.86
N ASP A 140 1.71 13.32 -3.89
CA ASP A 140 0.64 14.17 -3.37
C ASP A 140 1.08 14.94 -2.10
N ASN A 141 2.28 14.67 -1.59
CA ASN A 141 2.89 15.28 -0.42
C ASN A 141 1.95 15.26 0.80
N PHE A 142 1.33 14.11 1.04
CA PHE A 142 0.50 13.87 2.22
C PHE A 142 1.15 12.83 3.12
N GLU A 143 0.85 12.98 4.42
CA GLU A 143 1.22 12.05 5.48
C GLU A 143 -0.01 11.83 6.35
N ILE A 144 -0.36 10.57 6.58
CA ILE A 144 -1.46 10.15 7.44
C ILE A 144 -0.89 9.25 8.52
N LYS A 145 -0.91 9.72 9.76
CA LYS A 145 -0.55 8.92 10.92
C LYS A 145 -1.79 8.24 11.49
N ILE A 146 -1.75 6.92 11.58
CA ILE A 146 -2.80 6.11 12.19
C ILE A 146 -2.29 5.59 13.52
N GLU A 147 -3.05 5.87 14.58
CA GLU A 147 -2.80 5.36 15.92
C GLU A 147 -3.95 4.45 16.32
N LYS A 148 -3.64 3.18 16.61
CA LYS A 148 -4.60 2.24 17.19
C LYS A 148 -4.91 2.72 18.60
N GLY A 149 -6.15 3.15 18.81
CA GLY A 149 -6.58 3.64 20.12
C GLY A 149 -6.65 2.53 21.16
N ASP A 150 -6.79 2.93 22.42
CA ASP A 150 -7.20 2.02 23.49
C ASP A 150 -8.57 1.41 23.19
N ASN A 151 -8.86 0.25 23.81
CA ASN A 151 -10.14 -0.44 23.68
C ASN A 151 -11.33 0.53 23.71
N ILE A 152 -12.16 0.45 22.67
CA ILE A 152 -13.32 1.31 22.51
C ILE A 152 -14.25 1.11 23.71
N ASN A 153 -14.44 2.15 24.54
CA ASN A 153 -15.39 2.11 25.64
C ASN A 153 -16.79 2.41 25.11
N ILE A 154 -17.34 1.42 24.40
CA ILE A 154 -18.69 1.50 23.83
C ILE A 154 -19.71 1.33 24.97
N SER A 155 -20.81 2.07 24.91
CA SER A 155 -21.94 1.90 25.84
C SER A 155 -22.29 0.42 26.03
N ASN A 156 -22.55 0.00 27.27
CA ASN A 156 -23.00 -1.36 27.60
C ASN A 156 -24.30 -1.79 26.88
N GLN A 157 -25.00 -0.84 26.24
CA GLN A 157 -26.21 -1.07 25.47
C GLN A 157 -25.97 -1.38 23.99
N THR A 158 -24.72 -1.28 23.52
CA THR A 158 -24.31 -1.60 22.16
C THR A 158 -23.60 -2.94 22.10
N ASN A 159 -24.02 -3.78 21.15
CA ASN A 159 -23.33 -4.99 20.74
C ASN A 159 -22.61 -4.77 19.40
N PHE A 160 -21.36 -4.31 19.44
CA PHE A 160 -20.50 -4.28 18.26
C PHE A 160 -19.77 -5.62 18.13
N LYS A 161 -20.28 -6.48 17.25
CA LYS A 161 -19.85 -7.88 17.15
C LYS A 161 -18.38 -8.05 16.75
N ASN A 162 -17.84 -7.13 15.94
CA ASN A 162 -16.45 -7.17 15.49
C ASN A 162 -15.53 -6.22 16.29
N SER A 163 -15.98 -5.66 17.42
CA SER A 163 -15.19 -4.72 18.24
C SER A 163 -13.81 -5.24 18.64
N ILE A 164 -13.71 -6.54 18.96
CA ILE A 164 -12.43 -7.19 19.32
C ILE A 164 -11.48 -7.27 18.11
N LEU A 165 -12.03 -7.46 16.91
CA LEU A 165 -11.24 -7.57 15.68
C LEU A 165 -10.79 -6.19 15.17
N TYR A 166 -11.57 -5.15 15.47
CA TYR A 166 -11.35 -3.78 14.99
C TYR A 166 -11.37 -2.79 16.16
N PRO A 167 -10.29 -2.71 16.96
CA PRO A 167 -10.21 -1.86 18.14
C PRO A 167 -9.93 -0.39 17.79
N TYR A 168 -10.74 0.18 16.87
CA TYR A 168 -10.57 1.55 16.40
C TYR A 168 -11.69 2.46 16.90
N ASN A 169 -11.35 3.68 17.29
CA ASN A 169 -12.34 4.71 17.56
C ASN A 169 -12.57 5.57 16.29
N PRO A 170 -13.62 6.41 16.24
CA PRO A 170 -13.90 7.23 15.08
C PRO A 170 -12.79 8.23 14.76
N ASP A 171 -12.08 8.69 15.80
CA ASP A 171 -11.00 9.68 15.68
C ASP A 171 -9.75 9.06 15.02
N THR A 172 -9.56 7.74 15.11
CA THR A 172 -8.45 7.02 14.45
C THR A 172 -8.42 7.27 12.94
N PHE A 173 -9.58 7.45 12.30
CA PHE A 173 -9.69 7.67 10.85
C PHE A 173 -10.20 9.07 10.49
N TYR A 174 -10.26 9.98 11.47
CA TYR A 174 -10.71 11.35 11.25
C TYR A 174 -9.52 12.30 11.06
N PHE A 175 -9.32 12.75 9.82
CA PHE A 175 -8.22 13.64 9.46
C PHE A 175 -8.74 15.03 9.10
N ASN A 176 -8.43 16.03 9.94
CA ASN A 176 -8.85 17.44 9.75
C ASN A 176 -8.24 18.10 8.50
N ASN A 177 -7.14 17.54 7.97
CA ASN A 177 -6.31 18.15 6.93
C ASN A 177 -6.48 17.50 5.55
N ILE A 178 -7.57 16.77 5.30
CA ILE A 178 -7.82 16.22 3.95
C ILE A 178 -8.01 17.37 2.98
N ASN A 179 -6.99 17.61 2.16
CA ASN A 179 -7.01 18.64 1.14
C ASN A 179 -7.98 18.22 0.03
N LYS A 180 -9.06 18.99 -0.14
CA LYS A 180 -10.10 18.72 -1.15
C LYS A 180 -9.57 18.69 -2.59
N GLN A 181 -8.40 19.28 -2.86
CA GLN A 181 -7.78 19.30 -4.20
C GLN A 181 -6.89 18.08 -4.47
N THR A 182 -6.40 17.42 -3.42
CA THR A 182 -5.55 16.20 -3.52
C THR A 182 -6.24 15.00 -2.89
N LYS A 183 -7.58 15.04 -2.83
CA LYS A 183 -8.39 14.02 -2.19
C LYS A 183 -8.20 12.69 -2.93
N SER A 184 -7.52 11.77 -2.30
CA SER A 184 -7.28 10.42 -2.78
C SER A 184 -8.46 9.51 -2.45
N ILE A 185 -8.55 8.34 -3.10
CA ILE A 185 -9.52 7.31 -2.73
C ILE A 185 -9.28 6.85 -1.29
N LEU A 186 -8.03 6.83 -0.83
CA LEU A 186 -7.68 6.50 0.56
C LEU A 186 -8.34 7.44 1.57
N ASP A 187 -8.39 8.75 1.28
CA ASP A 187 -9.06 9.74 2.13
C ASP A 187 -10.56 9.43 2.27
N ASP A 188 -11.20 9.03 1.17
CA ASP A 188 -12.59 8.61 1.18
C ASP A 188 -12.81 7.34 1.99
N TYR A 189 -11.90 6.37 1.91
CA TYR A 189 -11.93 5.17 2.74
C TYR A 189 -11.83 5.51 4.23
N PHE A 190 -10.91 6.39 4.63
CA PHE A 190 -10.77 6.78 6.02
C PHE A 190 -11.96 7.59 6.55
N LEU A 191 -12.48 8.55 5.77
CA LEU A 191 -13.69 9.27 6.14
C LEU A 191 -14.89 8.34 6.31
N LYS A 192 -15.07 7.39 5.38
CA LYS A 192 -16.11 6.36 5.50
C LYS A 192 -15.88 5.52 6.77
N LEU A 193 -14.66 5.07 7.05
CA LEU A 193 -14.35 4.32 8.28
C LEU A 193 -14.68 5.10 9.54
N SER A 194 -14.29 6.38 9.63
CA SER A 194 -14.62 7.24 10.77
C SER A 194 -16.15 7.30 10.99
N GLN A 195 -16.94 7.38 9.91
CA GLN A 195 -18.40 7.33 9.99
C GLN A 195 -18.92 5.97 10.48
N VAL A 196 -18.32 4.86 10.03
CA VAL A 196 -18.67 3.50 10.48
C VAL A 196 -18.47 3.36 11.98
N PHE A 197 -17.31 3.79 12.50
CA PHE A 197 -17.04 3.73 13.93
C PHE A 197 -17.92 4.71 14.72
N CYS A 198 -18.33 5.85 14.14
CA CYS A 198 -19.37 6.70 14.76
C CYS A 198 -20.69 5.94 14.94
N PHE A 199 -21.11 5.13 13.97
CA PHE A 199 -22.34 4.33 14.08
C PHE A 199 -22.28 3.32 15.21
N ALA A 200 -21.11 2.79 15.56
CA ALA A 200 -20.98 1.92 16.72
C ALA A 200 -21.48 2.60 18.01
N TYR A 201 -21.44 3.93 18.12
CA TYR A 201 -21.96 4.65 19.30
C TYR A 201 -23.45 4.99 19.23
N LEU A 202 -24.08 4.90 18.06
CA LEU A 202 -25.48 5.30 17.85
C LEU A 202 -26.45 4.11 17.84
N PHE A 203 -25.97 2.92 17.50
CA PHE A 203 -26.79 1.73 17.31
C PHE A 203 -26.63 0.71 18.45
N ASN A 204 -27.67 -0.06 18.73
CA ASN A 204 -27.65 -1.15 19.70
C ASN A 204 -26.90 -2.38 19.17
N PHE A 205 -26.82 -2.53 17.86
CA PHE A 205 -26.09 -3.61 17.20
C PHE A 205 -25.32 -3.04 16.01
N LEU A 206 -24.09 -3.52 15.82
CA LEU A 206 -23.30 -3.26 14.63
C LEU A 206 -22.48 -4.52 14.26
N GLU A 207 -22.44 -4.86 12.97
CA GLU A 207 -21.58 -5.90 12.42
C GLU A 207 -21.07 -5.49 11.03
N ILE A 208 -19.78 -5.70 10.76
CA ILE A 208 -19.15 -5.47 9.46
C ILE A 208 -19.01 -6.83 8.75
N LYS A 209 -19.54 -6.96 7.53
CA LYS A 209 -19.49 -8.18 6.71
C LYS A 209 -19.16 -7.86 5.26
N GLY A 210 -17.96 -8.22 4.79
CA GLY A 210 -17.51 -7.85 3.44
C GLY A 210 -17.55 -6.33 3.27
N ASP A 211 -18.37 -5.85 2.33
CA ASP A 211 -18.64 -4.41 2.08
C ASP A 211 -19.92 -3.90 2.74
N SER A 212 -20.61 -4.73 3.52
CA SER A 212 -21.87 -4.36 4.16
C SER A 212 -21.70 -4.12 5.66
N ILE A 213 -22.55 -3.25 6.20
CA ILE A 213 -22.60 -2.95 7.63
C ILE A 213 -24.04 -3.13 8.07
N ASP A 214 -24.24 -4.10 8.95
CA ASP A 214 -25.53 -4.38 9.56
C ASP A 214 -25.63 -3.61 10.86
N PHE A 215 -26.68 -2.82 11.04
CA PHE A 215 -26.94 -2.12 12.29
C PHE A 215 -28.42 -2.14 12.68
N SER A 216 -28.71 -2.03 13.98
CA SER A 216 -30.10 -1.90 14.44
C SER A 216 -30.21 -1.07 15.71
N ILE A 217 -31.37 -0.40 15.84
CA ILE A 217 -31.81 0.23 17.09
C ILE A 217 -32.99 -0.60 17.58
N THR A 218 -33.07 -0.86 18.89
CA THR A 218 -34.11 -1.70 19.52
C THR A 218 -35.48 -1.54 18.84
N GLY A 219 -36.00 -2.64 18.29
CA GLY A 219 -37.33 -2.72 17.66
C GLY A 219 -37.37 -2.56 16.13
N LYS A 220 -36.27 -2.17 15.44
CA LYS A 220 -36.19 -2.12 13.97
C LYS A 220 -34.80 -2.52 13.45
N SER A 221 -34.75 -3.55 12.60
CA SER A 221 -33.57 -3.88 11.81
C SER A 221 -33.46 -2.92 10.63
N LEU A 222 -32.31 -2.30 10.44
CA LEU A 222 -31.99 -1.46 9.29
C LEU A 222 -30.70 -1.98 8.67
N SER A 223 -30.81 -2.78 7.62
CA SER A 223 -29.65 -3.14 6.80
C SER A 223 -29.40 -2.00 5.83
N LYS A 224 -28.22 -1.37 5.88
CA LYS A 224 -27.80 -0.42 4.85
C LYS A 224 -26.47 -0.86 4.28
N ILE A 225 -26.45 -1.12 2.98
CA ILE A 225 -25.22 -1.32 2.22
C ILE A 225 -24.56 0.06 2.11
N LEU A 226 -23.44 0.26 2.78
CA LEU A 226 -22.51 1.32 2.43
C LEU A 226 -21.58 0.71 1.39
N CYS A 227 -21.77 1.02 0.10
CA CYS A 227 -20.82 0.59 -0.91
C CYS A 227 -19.48 1.29 -0.63
N PHE A 228 -18.47 0.50 -0.27
CA PHE A 228 -17.09 0.98 -0.17
C PHE A 228 -16.48 1.08 -1.56
#